data_AF-A0ABD4HNF8-F1
#
_entry.id   AF-A0ABD4HNF8-F1
#
_cell.length_a   1.000
_cell.length_b   1.000
_cell.length_c   1.000
_cell.angle_alpha   90.00
_cell.angle_beta   90.00
_cell.angle_gamma   90.00
#
_symmetry.space_group_name_H-M   'P 1'
#
loop_
_entity.id
_entity.type
_entity.pdbx_description
1 polymer ?
#
loop_
_entity_poly.entity_id
_entity_poly.type
_entity_poly.pdbx_seq_one_letter_code
_entity_poly.pdbx_strand_id
1 'polypeptide(L)'
;MKYTAYRKSDPYTLYEIEGTTKNLAAFIATRSPFENDFYIFRDGRLFLTLVGFFIDRAVDKDFLAYELLPVLVPMQQGEVPTPTVKMTKKFVNKQREDFLL
;
A
#
# COMPACT_ATOMS: atom_id res chain seq x y z
N MET A 1 5.55 10.36 -9.36
CA MET A 1 4.60 9.36 -8.86
C MET A 1 4.55 9.45 -7.34
N LYS A 2 3.36 9.40 -6.73
CA LYS A 2 3.19 9.29 -5.27
C LYS A 2 2.07 8.29 -4.99
N TYR A 3 2.23 7.50 -3.93
CA TYR A 3 1.16 6.65 -3.43
C TYR A 3 0.57 7.25 -2.15
N THR A 4 -0.73 7.11 -1.98
CA THR A 4 -1.39 7.38 -0.70
C THR A 4 -2.11 6.13 -0.22
N ALA A 5 -2.04 5.86 1.08
CA ALA A 5 -2.74 4.72 1.66
C ALA A 5 -3.61 5.16 2.83
N TYR A 6 -4.81 4.58 2.90
CA TYR A 6 -5.76 4.74 3.99
C TYR A 6 -6.10 3.37 4.54
N ARG A 7 -6.07 3.22 5.87
CA ARG A 7 -6.49 1.98 6.50
C ARG A 7 -8.02 1.91 6.46
N LYS A 8 -8.57 0.77 6.04
CA LYS A 8 -10.03 0.56 5.90
C LYS A 8 -10.73 0.66 7.25
N SER A 9 -10.10 0.13 8.30
CA SER A 9 -10.57 0.19 9.69
C SER A 9 -10.24 1.49 10.43
N ASP A 10 -9.27 2.28 9.95
CA ASP A 10 -8.92 3.61 10.50
C ASP A 10 -8.76 4.63 9.36
N PRO A 11 -9.88 5.21 8.87
CA PRO A 11 -9.85 6.13 7.74
C PRO A 11 -9.22 7.50 8.08
N TYR A 12 -8.88 7.74 9.35
CA TYR A 12 -8.31 9.01 9.81
C TYR A 12 -6.81 9.08 9.63
N THR A 13 -6.14 7.96 9.34
CA THR A 13 -4.71 7.93 9.11
C THR A 13 -4.39 7.87 7.63
N LEU A 14 -3.74 8.93 7.12
CA LEU A 14 -3.18 9.00 5.77
C LEU A 14 -1.69 8.69 5.81
N TYR A 15 -1.27 7.77 4.94
CA TYR A 15 0.14 7.51 4.64
C TYR A 15 0.47 8.07 3.25
N GLU A 16 1.42 8.99 3.17
CA GLU A 16 1.97 9.48 1.90
C GLU A 16 3.30 8.78 1.64
N ILE A 17 3.34 7.91 0.65
CA ILE A 17 4.48 7.02 0.36
C ILE A 17 5.20 7.55 -0.88
N GLU A 18 6.53 7.67 -0.79
CA GLU A 18 7.37 8.05 -1.94
C GLU A 18 7.18 7.05 -3.09
N GLY A 19 6.92 7.56 -4.30
CA GLY A 19 6.42 6.75 -5.42
C GLY A 19 7.50 5.97 -6.16
N THR A 20 8.06 4.96 -5.51
CA THR A 20 8.85 3.91 -6.16
C THR A 20 8.24 2.54 -5.86
N THR A 21 8.35 1.60 -6.81
CA THR A 21 7.83 0.23 -6.64
C THR A 21 8.46 -0.45 -5.43
N LYS A 22 9.77 -0.26 -5.22
CA LYS A 22 10.49 -0.81 -4.06
C LYS A 22 9.96 -0.26 -2.72
N ASN A 23 9.65 1.04 -2.65
CA ASN A 23 9.14 1.64 -1.42
C ASN A 23 7.68 1.26 -1.16
N LEU A 24 6.87 1.09 -2.20
CA LEU A 24 5.54 0.51 -2.09
C LEU A 24 5.60 -0.94 -1.59
N ALA A 25 6.46 -1.78 -2.18
CA ALA A 25 6.67 -3.16 -1.75
C ALA A 25 7.10 -3.22 -0.27
N ALA A 26 8.05 -2.38 0.12
CA ALA A 26 8.48 -2.27 1.52
C ALA A 26 7.35 -1.80 2.45
N PHE A 27 6.52 -0.85 2.00
CA PHE A 27 5.35 -0.43 2.76
C PHE A 27 4.41 -1.60 3.04
N ILE A 28 4.15 -2.45 2.04
CA ILE A 28 3.28 -3.63 2.17
C ILE A 28 3.93 -4.70 3.05
N ALA A 29 5.21 -5.03 2.82
CA ALA A 29 5.93 -6.09 3.51
C ALA A 29 6.16 -5.80 5.01
N THR A 30 6.26 -4.53 5.41
CA THR A 30 6.47 -4.14 6.82
C THR A 30 5.21 -4.14 7.68
N ARG A 31 4.02 -4.37 7.10
CA ARG A 31 2.75 -4.32 7.86
C ARG A 31 2.48 -5.64 8.55
N SER A 32 1.91 -5.54 9.76
CA SER A 32 1.30 -6.68 10.42
C SER A 32 0.11 -7.18 9.58
N PRO A 33 -0.05 -8.49 9.36
CA PRO A 33 -1.21 -9.03 8.65
C PRO A 33 -2.54 -8.73 9.37
N PHE A 34 -2.53 -8.40 10.66
CA PHE A 34 -3.74 -7.98 11.39
C PHE A 34 -4.09 -6.50 11.15
N GLU A 35 -3.18 -5.74 10.56
CA GLU A 35 -3.34 -4.29 10.32
C GLU A 35 -3.21 -3.90 8.85
N ASN A 36 -3.05 -4.86 7.96
CA ASN A 36 -2.79 -4.62 6.55
C ASN A 36 -4.09 -4.64 5.74
N ASP A 37 -5.04 -3.80 6.13
CA ASP A 37 -6.31 -3.58 5.47
C ASP A 37 -6.31 -2.18 4.84
N PHE A 38 -5.70 -2.01 3.67
CA PHE A 38 -5.51 -0.68 3.07
C PHE A 38 -6.25 -0.50 1.75
N TYR A 39 -6.70 0.73 1.51
CA TYR A 39 -6.89 1.28 0.17
C TYR A 39 -5.62 2.04 -0.21
N ILE A 40 -5.03 1.67 -1.36
CA ILE A 40 -3.83 2.34 -1.89
C ILE A 40 -4.21 3.02 -3.20
N PHE A 41 -3.86 4.29 -3.29
CA PHE A 41 -4.12 5.14 -4.44
C PHE A 41 -2.79 5.50 -5.13
N ARG A 42 -2.81 5.55 -6.46
CA ARG A 42 -1.73 6.07 -7.31
C ARG A 42 -2.26 7.31 -8.00
N ASP A 43 -1.62 8.45 -7.75
CA ASP A 43 -2.02 9.74 -8.33
C ASP A 43 -3.53 10.07 -8.13
N GLY A 44 -4.04 9.77 -6.93
CA GLY A 44 -5.43 10.06 -6.52
C GLY A 44 -6.48 9.04 -6.95
N ARG A 45 -6.12 8.00 -7.72
CA ARG A 45 -7.04 6.94 -8.14
C ARG A 45 -6.77 5.64 -7.40
N LEU A 46 -7.83 4.93 -7.02
CA LEU A 46 -7.70 3.63 -6.37
C LEU A 46 -6.86 2.70 -7.27
N PHE A 47 -5.87 2.07 -6.67
CA PHE A 47 -4.85 1.32 -7.39
C PHE A 47 -4.75 -0.12 -6.89
N LEU A 48 -4.64 -0.29 -5.56
CA LEU A 48 -4.61 -1.60 -4.90
C LEU A 48 -5.53 -1.59 -3.67
N THR A 49 -6.06 -2.77 -3.34
CA THR A 49 -6.63 -3.04 -2.02
C THR A 49 -5.85 -4.16 -1.35
N LEU A 50 -5.62 -4.02 -0.04
CA LEU A 50 -4.95 -5.04 0.76
C LEU A 50 -5.93 -5.66 1.77
N VAL A 51 -5.72 -6.94 2.05
CA VAL A 51 -6.34 -7.67 3.18
C VAL A 51 -5.30 -8.65 3.72
N GLY A 52 -4.79 -8.39 4.92
CA GLY A 52 -3.75 -9.20 5.53
C GLY A 52 -2.48 -9.21 4.70
N PHE A 53 -1.89 -10.38 4.45
CA PHE A 53 -0.70 -10.46 3.59
C PHE A 53 -0.98 -10.32 2.10
N PHE A 54 -2.25 -10.23 1.70
CA PHE A 54 -2.67 -10.37 0.32
C PHE A 54 -3.03 -9.04 -0.32
N ILE A 55 -2.68 -8.93 -1.60
CA ILE A 55 -3.29 -7.97 -2.51
C ILE A 55 -4.63 -8.54 -2.92
N ASP A 56 -5.70 -7.93 -2.44
CA ASP A 56 -7.10 -8.34 -2.65
C ASP A 56 -7.58 -7.91 -4.05
N ARG A 57 -7.26 -6.68 -4.46
CA ARG A 57 -7.55 -6.17 -5.81
C ARG A 57 -6.39 -5.34 -6.33
N ALA A 58 -6.16 -5.44 -7.64
CA ALA A 58 -5.26 -4.57 -8.38
C ALA A 58 -5.92 -4.08 -9.66
N VAL A 59 -5.92 -2.77 -9.88
CA VAL A 59 -6.46 -2.16 -11.11
C VAL A 59 -5.51 -2.42 -12.29
N ASP A 60 -4.20 -2.36 -12.03
CA ASP A 60 -3.14 -2.53 -13.03
C ASP A 60 -2.47 -3.89 -12.84
N LYS A 61 -2.92 -4.90 -13.60
CA LYS A 61 -2.47 -6.29 -13.45
C LYS A 61 -1.05 -6.50 -13.95
N ASP A 62 -0.64 -5.77 -14.98
CA ASP A 62 0.69 -5.87 -15.55
C ASP A 62 1.72 -5.29 -14.59
N PHE A 63 1.44 -4.11 -14.01
CA PHE A 63 2.27 -3.57 -12.93
C PHE A 63 2.36 -4.55 -11.75
N LEU A 64 1.23 -5.15 -11.34
CA LEU A 64 1.24 -6.13 -10.27
C LEU A 64 2.17 -7.30 -10.59
N ALA A 65 2.01 -7.92 -11.75
CA ALA A 65 2.73 -9.14 -12.13
C ALA A 65 4.21 -8.91 -12.42
N TYR A 66 4.54 -7.83 -13.13
CA TYR A 66 5.88 -7.62 -13.68
C TYR A 66 6.73 -6.61 -12.92
N GLU A 67 6.12 -5.76 -12.08
CA GLU A 67 6.85 -4.76 -11.30
C GLU A 67 6.75 -4.99 -9.79
N LEU A 68 5.53 -5.13 -9.25
CA LEU A 68 5.34 -5.18 -7.80
C LEU A 68 5.66 -6.54 -7.19
N LEU A 69 5.04 -7.62 -7.68
CA LEU A 69 5.23 -8.97 -7.13
C LEU A 69 6.69 -9.43 -7.15
N PRO A 70 7.48 -9.21 -8.23
CA PRO A 70 8.89 -9.61 -8.25
C PRO A 70 9.75 -8.95 -7.17
N VAL A 71 9.32 -7.80 -6.65
CA VAL A 71 10.02 -7.08 -5.57
C VAL A 71 9.42 -7.40 -4.20
N LEU A 72 8.09 -7.52 -4.12
CA LEU A 72 7.34 -7.73 -2.88
C LEU A 72 7.51 -9.15 -2.34
N VAL A 73 7.43 -10.17 -3.20
CA VAL A 73 7.42 -11.58 -2.78
C VAL A 73 8.72 -11.96 -2.06
N PRO A 74 9.93 -11.66 -2.60
CA PRO A 74 11.18 -11.94 -1.90
C PRO A 74 11.29 -11.19 -0.55
N MET A 75 10.73 -9.98 -0.43
CA MET A 75 10.71 -9.24 0.84
C MET A 75 9.83 -9.93 1.88
N GLN A 76 8.63 -10.39 1.48
CA GLN A 76 7.71 -11.10 2.38
C GLN A 76 8.22 -12.49 2.77
N GLN A 77 9.00 -13.14 1.91
CA GLN A 77 9.64 -14.42 2.20
C GLN A 77 10.93 -14.28 3.03
N GLY A 78 11.42 -13.05 3.25
CA GLY A 78 12.67 -12.80 3.97
C GLY A 78 13.94 -13.13 3.17
N GLU A 79 13.81 -13.37 1.87
CA GLU A 79 14.93 -13.64 0.96
C GLU A 79 15.78 -12.39 0.73
N VAL A 80 15.16 -11.21 0.81
CA VAL A 80 15.85 -9.92 0.74
C VAL A 80 15.45 -9.01 1.90
N PRO A 81 16.36 -8.16 2.41
CA PRO A 81 16.03 -7.20 3.45
C PRO A 81 14.96 -6.21 2.99
N THR A 82 13.96 -6.00 3.83
CA THR A 82 12.96 -4.95 3.59
C THR A 82 13.54 -3.60 4.03
N PRO A 83 13.66 -2.60 3.12
CA PRO A 83 14.22 -1.30 3.47
C PRO A 83 13.26 -0.50 4.36
N THR A 84 13.79 0.50 5.07
CA THR A 84 12.97 1.49 5.77
C THR A 84 12.07 2.22 4.80
N VAL A 85 10.76 2.23 5.10
CA VAL A 85 9.76 2.86 4.24
C VAL A 85 9.88 4.39 4.32
N LYS A 86 10.07 5.03 3.16
CA LYS A 86 10.04 6.48 3.03
C LYS A 86 8.60 6.95 2.87
N MET A 87 8.02 7.46 3.96
CA MET A 87 6.66 7.95 3.98
C MET A 87 6.46 9.03 5.05
N THR A 88 5.37 9.79 4.93
CA THR A 88 4.84 10.60 6.02
C THR A 88 3.50 10.03 6.49
N LYS A 89 3.22 10.18 7.79
CA LYS A 89 1.95 9.80 8.41
C LYS A 89 1.25 11.07 8.86
N LYS A 90 -0.01 11.27 8.46
CA LYS A 90 -0.83 12.42 8.84
C LYS A 90 -2.18 11.95 9.36
N PHE A 91 -2.68 12.64 10.38
CA PHE A 91 -4.08 12.52 10.76
C PHE A 91 -4.91 13.43 9.86
N VAL A 92 -5.95 12.88 9.27
CA VAL A 92 -6.89 13.58 8.41
C VAL A 92 -8.29 13.39 8.95
N ASN A 93 -9.09 14.45 8.90
CA ASN A 93 -10.51 14.38 9.24
C ASN A 93 -11.29 14.07 7.95
N LYS A 94 -11.18 12.82 7.46
CA LYS A 94 -11.89 12.33 6.28
C LYS A 94 -12.99 11.36 6.69
N GLN A 95 -14.16 11.47 6.06
CA GLN A 95 -15.26 10.54 6.30
C GLN A 95 -15.10 9.31 5.40
N ARG A 96 -15.55 8.14 5.87
CA ARG A 96 -15.41 6.85 5.15
C ARG A 96 -16.04 6.88 3.74
N GLU A 97 -17.00 7.78 3.53
CA GLU A 97 -17.75 7.97 2.28
C GLU A 97 -16.90 8.59 1.15
N ASP A 98 -15.80 9.29 1.47
CA ASP A 98 -14.92 9.95 0.49
C ASP A 98 -14.11 8.96 -0.38
N PHE A 99 -14.12 7.67 -0.06
CA PHE A 99 -13.28 6.65 -0.70
C PHE A 99 -14.04 5.69 -1.63
N LEU A 100 -15.37 5.78 -1.65
CA LEU A 100 -16.26 4.87 -2.39
C LEU A 100 -16.90 5.50 -3.64
N LEU A 101 -16.48 6.71 -4.03
CA LEU A 101 -16.93 7.43 -5.22
C LEU A 101 -15.89 7.37 -6.35
#